data_AF-A0A654DXJ4-F1
#
_entry.id   AF-A0A654DXJ4-F1
#
_cell.length_a   1.000
_cell.length_b   1.000
_cell.length_c   1.000
_cell.angle_alpha   90.00
_cell.angle_beta   90.00
_cell.angle_gamma   90.00
#
_symmetry.space_group_name_H-M   'P 1'
#
loop_
_entity.id
_entity.type
_entity.pdbx_description
1 polymer ?
#
loop_
_entity_poly.entity_id
_entity_poly.type
_entity_poly.pdbx_seq_one_letter_code
_entity_poly.pdbx_strand_id
1 'polypeptide(L)'
;MMNNPPVKIFSFEQSSKPPRAERDSLLKAGVEWCSVVTTQEQWLQALIDALDKENDQTVVLVISDPERVSLSGEVAILADRFALLGTDVVFAASSTYLLEDQRLHYFYWKHYSRPHERYNYLDSTAFMGTAGDLKALLRQAMERYGEQCSYHDALSRYYADSASGCFQPEVNFIIDHDQVLIASTRLSAKPQAQKGWMYEMLYARNERDIYSQNHLISALTKSLNVSREGDTFRHLTGTNPLVVVQDAPSPVTPGKASFLLNMRAHLQTVRQLFLIGKANKWHFQKERIFRHLPNKSAVIHKATELLVGRLEAKKPVSFAHYNDGELTFIQDFLKGEQHEKWFGRKQQQYNPVLAERLYEAMRFQKEGYLVGVPCSLDHPKLRKQADEIVGDYVHKVQAMAIHHNLAFMPRLLEALKGREVYFFTNEYQDLSFFEAFGIEMVSERIFQVPFRNSYLEYDRFKDMRFPDEAVVVLTCGMLAKILTKVWYENHDSLSVLALGSSLDDHIQKKNISFELYPSDLPLTRNLHHSRSFLFGYKPTCKECFDFDD
;
A
#
# COMPACT_ATOMS: atom_id res chain seq x y z
N MET A 1 -25.64 33.56 -18.16
CA MET A 1 -25.12 32.36 -18.82
C MET A 1 -23.63 32.58 -18.98
N MET A 2 -22.80 31.93 -18.17
CA MET A 2 -21.36 31.91 -18.42
C MET A 2 -21.15 31.05 -19.67
N ASN A 3 -20.41 31.57 -20.66
CA ASN A 3 -19.98 30.77 -21.80
C ASN A 3 -18.97 29.76 -21.27
N ASN A 4 -19.45 28.60 -20.83
CA ASN A 4 -18.56 27.54 -20.39
C ASN A 4 -17.77 27.03 -21.60
N PRO A 5 -16.45 26.83 -21.44
CA PRO A 5 -15.64 26.26 -22.51
C PRO A 5 -16.21 24.88 -22.89
N PRO A 6 -16.25 24.55 -24.20
CA PRO A 6 -16.72 23.25 -24.64
C PRO A 6 -15.84 22.13 -24.04
N VAL A 7 -16.47 21.06 -23.58
CA VAL A 7 -15.77 19.87 -23.06
C VAL A 7 -15.35 19.01 -24.24
N LYS A 8 -14.08 18.57 -24.24
CA LYS A 8 -13.60 17.54 -25.16
C LYS A 8 -13.53 16.18 -24.47
N ILE A 9 -13.92 15.13 -25.16
CA ILE A 9 -13.79 13.75 -24.69
C ILE A 9 -12.67 13.08 -25.48
N PHE A 10 -11.63 12.63 -24.77
CA PHE A 10 -10.51 11.90 -25.33
C PHE A 10 -10.72 10.42 -25.03
N SER A 11 -10.78 9.58 -26.06
CA SER A 11 -11.01 8.15 -25.88
C SER A 11 -9.94 7.30 -26.55
N PHE A 12 -9.43 6.29 -25.87
CA PHE A 12 -8.49 5.35 -26.47
C PHE A 12 -9.21 4.34 -27.37
N GLU A 13 -8.81 4.24 -28.64
CA GLU A 13 -9.41 3.28 -29.57
C GLU A 13 -8.77 1.90 -29.44
N GLN A 14 -9.48 0.96 -28.81
CA GLN A 14 -9.40 -0.47 -29.16
C GLN A 14 -10.71 -0.88 -29.84
N SER A 15 -10.82 -0.59 -31.13
CA SER A 15 -11.83 -1.19 -32.02
C SER A 15 -13.31 -1.14 -31.60
N SER A 16 -13.86 0.02 -31.25
CA SER A 16 -15.27 0.32 -31.58
C SER A 16 -15.52 1.83 -31.52
N LYS A 17 -16.02 2.39 -32.63
CA LYS A 17 -16.57 3.75 -32.62
C LYS A 17 -17.74 3.77 -31.62
N PRO A 18 -17.96 4.87 -30.86
CA PRO A 18 -19.18 4.99 -30.06
C PRO A 18 -20.40 4.72 -30.95
N PRO A 19 -21.45 4.05 -30.44
CA PRO A 19 -22.68 3.85 -31.20
C PRO A 19 -23.13 5.18 -31.83
N ARG A 20 -23.38 5.20 -33.15
CA ARG A 20 -23.69 6.43 -33.92
C ARG A 20 -24.68 7.38 -33.22
N ALA A 21 -25.67 6.81 -32.52
CA ALA A 21 -26.71 7.55 -31.82
C ALA A 21 -26.19 8.39 -30.62
N GLU A 22 -25.19 7.92 -29.88
CA GLU A 22 -24.59 8.68 -28.76
C GLU A 22 -23.71 9.82 -29.27
N ARG A 23 -22.95 9.59 -30.35
CA ARG A 23 -22.12 10.60 -31.00
C ARG A 23 -22.92 11.80 -31.49
N ASP A 24 -24.07 11.56 -32.13
CA ASP A 24 -24.93 12.63 -32.65
C ASP A 24 -25.62 13.44 -31.54
N SER A 25 -25.87 12.82 -30.37
CA SER A 25 -26.41 13.50 -29.18
C SER A 25 -25.35 14.36 -28.49
N LEU A 26 -24.11 13.86 -28.39
CA LEU A 26 -22.98 14.58 -27.78
C LEU A 26 -22.58 15.81 -28.61
N LEU A 27 -22.56 15.69 -29.93
CA LEU A 27 -22.29 16.82 -30.84
C LEU A 27 -23.32 17.95 -30.70
N LYS A 28 -24.59 17.61 -30.45
CA LYS A 28 -25.65 18.61 -30.17
C LYS A 28 -25.47 19.30 -28.81
N ALA A 29 -24.80 18.66 -27.87
CA ALA A 29 -24.51 19.19 -26.54
C ALA A 29 -23.22 20.04 -26.49
N GLY A 30 -22.55 20.27 -27.62
CA GLY A 30 -21.30 21.04 -27.68
C GLY A 30 -20.07 20.26 -27.20
N VAL A 31 -20.14 18.93 -27.22
CA VAL A 31 -19.06 18.03 -26.79
C VAL A 31 -18.32 17.50 -28.00
N GLU A 32 -17.01 17.73 -28.06
CA GLU A 32 -16.15 17.20 -29.11
C GLU A 32 -15.59 15.84 -28.70
N TRP A 33 -15.64 14.84 -29.58
CA TRP A 33 -15.07 13.51 -29.31
C TRP A 33 -13.80 13.29 -30.15
N CYS A 34 -12.68 13.10 -29.47
CA CYS A 34 -11.35 12.93 -30.05
C CYS A 34 -10.83 11.52 -29.77
N SER A 35 -10.51 10.76 -30.82
CA SER A 35 -9.90 9.43 -30.67
C SER A 35 -8.39 9.56 -30.46
N VAL A 36 -7.86 8.87 -29.45
CA VAL A 36 -6.42 8.66 -29.23
C VAL A 36 -6.08 7.25 -29.71
N VAL A 37 -5.35 7.15 -30.82
CA VAL A 37 -4.98 5.87 -31.43
C VAL A 37 -3.63 5.43 -30.88
N THR A 38 -3.58 4.29 -30.17
CA THR A 38 -2.35 3.76 -29.56
C THR A 38 -2.44 2.27 -29.25
N THR A 39 -1.28 1.62 -29.11
CA THR A 39 -1.14 0.28 -28.48
C THR A 39 -1.13 0.42 -26.96
N GLN A 40 -1.45 -0.65 -26.20
CA GLN A 40 -1.53 -0.65 -24.73
C GLN A 40 -0.27 -0.14 -24.00
N GLU A 41 0.90 -0.31 -24.60
CA GLU A 41 2.19 0.00 -23.97
C GLU A 41 2.57 1.50 -24.04
N GLN A 42 1.90 2.31 -24.88
CA GLN A 42 2.27 3.72 -25.12
C GLN A 42 1.17 4.72 -24.71
N TRP A 43 0.26 4.35 -23.81
CA TRP A 43 -0.95 5.14 -23.51
C TRP A 43 -0.66 6.51 -22.94
N LEU A 44 0.25 6.59 -21.97
CA LEU A 44 0.59 7.86 -21.31
C LEU A 44 1.18 8.84 -22.32
N GLN A 45 2.18 8.42 -23.11
CA GLN A 45 2.80 9.26 -24.12
C GLN A 45 1.80 9.68 -25.21
N ALA A 46 1.00 8.74 -25.73
CA ALA A 46 0.01 9.05 -26.76
C ALA A 46 -1.05 10.05 -26.27
N LEU A 47 -1.47 9.96 -24.99
CA LEU A 47 -2.39 10.91 -24.39
C LEU A 47 -1.72 12.28 -24.20
N ILE A 48 -0.47 12.32 -23.73
CA ILE A 48 0.31 13.57 -23.63
C ILE A 48 0.41 14.26 -25.00
N ASP A 49 0.77 13.51 -26.05
CA ASP A 49 0.90 14.04 -27.42
C ASP A 49 -0.44 14.56 -27.98
N ALA A 50 -1.54 13.94 -27.59
CA ALA A 50 -2.88 14.39 -27.97
C ALA A 50 -3.25 15.68 -27.23
N LEU A 51 -2.97 15.78 -25.92
CA LEU A 51 -3.21 16.96 -25.11
C LEU A 51 -2.28 18.14 -25.48
N ASP A 52 -1.09 17.88 -26.02
CA ASP A 52 -0.17 18.92 -26.49
C ASP A 52 -0.71 19.72 -27.68
N LYS A 53 -1.73 19.19 -28.38
CA LYS A 53 -2.42 19.87 -29.48
C LYS A 53 -3.58 20.75 -29.01
N GLU A 54 -3.93 20.65 -27.74
CA GLU A 54 -5.06 21.37 -27.13
C GLU A 54 -4.59 22.64 -26.41
N ASN A 55 -5.49 23.63 -26.30
CA ASN A 55 -5.27 24.77 -25.43
C ASN A 55 -5.28 24.31 -23.97
N ASP A 56 -4.35 24.79 -23.15
CA ASP A 56 -4.21 24.37 -21.75
C ASP A 56 -5.50 24.55 -20.92
N GLN A 57 -6.34 25.52 -21.27
CA GLN A 57 -7.62 25.81 -20.58
C GLN A 57 -8.78 24.93 -21.07
N THR A 58 -8.57 24.10 -22.09
CA THR A 58 -9.60 23.18 -22.58
C THR A 58 -9.89 22.13 -21.52
N VAL A 59 -11.17 21.97 -21.17
CA VAL A 59 -11.63 20.94 -20.24
C VAL A 59 -11.75 19.61 -20.97
N VAL A 60 -11.04 18.59 -20.49
CA VAL A 60 -10.95 17.28 -21.14
C VAL A 60 -11.42 16.17 -20.20
N LEU A 61 -12.36 15.35 -20.66
CA LEU A 61 -12.71 14.06 -20.07
C LEU A 61 -11.95 12.97 -20.82
N VAL A 62 -11.10 12.24 -20.13
CA VAL A 62 -10.38 11.08 -20.67
C VAL A 62 -11.16 9.81 -20.35
N ILE A 63 -11.39 8.99 -21.36
CA ILE A 63 -12.04 7.67 -21.27
C ILE A 63 -11.08 6.61 -21.81
N SER A 64 -10.59 5.78 -20.89
CA SER A 64 -9.67 4.68 -21.20
C SER A 64 -10.35 3.57 -21.98
N ASP A 65 -11.61 3.25 -21.66
CA ASP A 65 -12.34 2.13 -22.25
C ASP A 65 -13.78 2.58 -22.55
N PRO A 66 -14.07 2.98 -23.80
CA PRO A 66 -15.39 3.48 -24.19
C PRO A 66 -16.52 2.47 -23.99
N GLU A 67 -16.24 1.17 -24.12
CA GLU A 67 -17.27 0.13 -23.97
C GLU A 67 -17.75 -0.02 -22.52
N ARG A 68 -16.95 0.51 -21.59
CA ARG A 68 -17.22 0.51 -20.16
C ARG A 68 -17.75 1.84 -19.66
N VAL A 69 -17.88 2.87 -20.49
CA VAL A 69 -18.35 4.18 -20.02
C VAL A 69 -19.72 4.50 -20.59
N SER A 70 -20.62 4.99 -19.73
CA SER A 70 -21.91 5.55 -20.13
C SER A 70 -22.00 7.00 -19.69
N LEU A 71 -22.59 7.84 -20.55
CA LEU A 71 -22.77 9.26 -20.31
C LEU A 71 -24.24 9.59 -20.07
N SER A 72 -24.51 10.53 -19.15
CA SER A 72 -25.85 11.06 -18.91
C SER A 72 -26.31 11.95 -20.08
N GLY A 73 -27.62 12.17 -20.24
CA GLY A 73 -28.13 13.20 -21.16
C GLY A 73 -27.73 14.64 -20.77
N GLU A 74 -27.27 14.85 -19.54
CA GLU A 74 -26.87 16.15 -19.00
C GLU A 74 -25.37 16.47 -19.19
N VAL A 75 -24.69 15.88 -20.18
CA VAL A 75 -23.24 16.13 -20.42
C VAL A 75 -22.92 17.62 -20.66
N ALA A 76 -23.90 18.44 -21.07
CA ALA A 76 -23.70 19.88 -21.25
C ALA A 76 -23.27 20.61 -19.96
N ILE A 77 -23.57 20.09 -18.76
CA ILE A 77 -23.19 20.69 -17.46
C ILE A 77 -21.94 20.03 -16.85
N LEU A 78 -21.20 19.24 -17.63
CA LEU A 78 -20.07 18.45 -17.14
C LEU A 78 -18.91 19.35 -16.67
N ALA A 79 -18.62 20.43 -17.40
CA ALA A 79 -17.65 21.46 -16.98
C ALA A 79 -18.08 22.17 -15.67
N ASP A 80 -19.36 22.50 -15.52
CA ASP A 80 -19.88 23.12 -14.30
C ASP A 80 -19.71 22.20 -13.09
N ARG A 81 -20.05 20.92 -13.25
CA ARG A 81 -19.94 19.95 -12.16
C ARG A 81 -18.49 19.65 -11.79
N PHE A 82 -17.59 19.65 -12.76
CA PHE A 82 -16.15 19.57 -12.51
C PHE A 82 -15.65 20.79 -11.71
N ALA A 83 -16.03 22.01 -12.11
CA ALA A 83 -15.62 23.22 -11.41
C ALA A 83 -16.07 23.26 -9.93
N LEU A 84 -17.22 22.64 -9.60
CA LEU A 84 -17.71 22.54 -8.22
C LEU A 84 -16.85 21.64 -7.32
N LEU A 85 -16.02 20.76 -7.88
CA LEU A 85 -15.14 19.89 -7.10
C LEU A 85 -13.90 20.61 -6.55
N GLY A 86 -13.56 21.78 -7.10
CA GLY A 86 -12.43 22.60 -6.62
C GLY A 86 -11.07 21.90 -6.75
N THR A 87 -10.87 21.13 -7.82
CA THR A 87 -9.68 20.32 -8.09
C THR A 87 -9.20 20.55 -9.53
N ASP A 88 -7.92 20.31 -9.81
CA ASP A 88 -7.33 20.46 -11.15
C ASP A 88 -7.58 19.20 -11.99
N VAL A 89 -7.54 18.03 -11.34
CA VAL A 89 -7.89 16.73 -11.95
C VAL A 89 -8.76 15.91 -10.99
N VAL A 90 -9.72 15.17 -11.54
CA VAL A 90 -10.55 14.20 -10.80
C VAL A 90 -10.56 12.84 -11.49
N PHE A 91 -10.31 11.79 -10.71
CA PHE A 91 -10.43 10.39 -11.14
C PHE A 91 -11.74 9.75 -10.68
N ALA A 92 -12.22 8.76 -11.41
CA ALA A 92 -13.25 7.87 -10.91
C ALA A 92 -12.76 7.13 -9.66
N ALA A 93 -13.63 6.93 -8.66
CA ALA A 93 -13.33 6.10 -7.49
C ALA A 93 -13.97 4.72 -7.60
N SER A 94 -13.18 3.68 -7.39
CA SER A 94 -13.59 2.28 -7.28
C SER A 94 -13.55 1.81 -5.82
N SER A 95 -14.36 0.80 -5.52
CA SER A 95 -14.30 0.07 -4.24
C SER A 95 -13.48 -1.22 -4.29
N THR A 96 -13.05 -1.61 -5.50
CA THR A 96 -12.10 -2.70 -5.76
C THR A 96 -10.73 -2.09 -6.01
N TYR A 97 -9.73 -2.59 -5.29
CA TYR A 97 -8.35 -2.18 -5.48
C TYR A 97 -7.74 -2.91 -6.66
N LEU A 98 -7.16 -2.15 -7.59
CA LEU A 98 -6.52 -2.68 -8.78
C LEU A 98 -5.07 -2.18 -8.81
N LEU A 99 -4.17 -3.15 -8.93
CA LEU A 99 -2.77 -2.97 -9.27
C LEU A 99 -2.30 -4.25 -9.92
N GLU A 100 -1.73 -4.15 -11.11
CA GLU A 100 -1.34 -5.30 -11.92
C GLU A 100 -0.03 -5.93 -11.40
N ASP A 101 0.94 -5.12 -10.98
CA ASP A 101 2.19 -5.63 -10.37
C ASP A 101 1.92 -6.34 -9.03
N GLN A 102 1.93 -7.67 -9.09
CA GLN A 102 1.69 -8.54 -7.94
C GLN A 102 2.72 -8.39 -6.82
N ARG A 103 3.94 -7.91 -7.12
CA ARG A 103 4.99 -7.69 -6.11
C ARG A 103 4.66 -6.48 -5.22
N LEU A 104 3.91 -5.52 -5.76
CA LEU A 104 3.56 -4.26 -5.10
C LEU A 104 2.10 -4.18 -4.66
N HIS A 105 1.23 -5.06 -5.19
CA HIS A 105 -0.21 -5.04 -4.94
C HIS A 105 -0.55 -5.01 -3.45
N TYR A 106 0.01 -5.93 -2.65
CA TYR A 106 -0.27 -5.97 -1.21
C TYR A 106 0.21 -4.70 -0.49
N PHE A 107 1.38 -4.19 -0.87
CA PHE A 107 1.95 -2.99 -0.28
C PHE A 107 1.04 -1.79 -0.50
N TYR A 108 0.75 -1.46 -1.76
CA TYR A 108 -0.08 -0.30 -2.06
C TYR A 108 -1.52 -0.48 -1.61
N TRP A 109 -2.09 -1.69 -1.65
CA TRP A 109 -3.38 -1.96 -1.02
C TRP A 109 -3.36 -1.55 0.45
N LYS A 110 -2.36 -2.01 1.21
CA LYS A 110 -2.23 -1.75 2.65
C LYS A 110 -2.02 -0.27 2.97
N HIS A 111 -1.27 0.44 2.13
CA HIS A 111 -0.90 1.85 2.34
C HIS A 111 -1.82 2.85 1.63
N TYR A 112 -2.80 2.38 0.84
CA TYR A 112 -3.76 3.26 0.18
C TYR A 112 -4.60 4.03 1.20
N SER A 113 -4.78 5.34 0.96
CA SER A 113 -5.68 6.16 1.77
C SER A 113 -7.14 5.72 1.59
N ARG A 114 -7.88 5.59 2.70
CA ARG A 114 -9.30 5.15 2.67
C ARG A 114 -10.16 6.03 3.57
N PRO A 115 -10.36 7.32 3.21
CA PRO A 115 -11.11 8.25 4.04
C PRO A 115 -12.63 7.99 4.02
N HIS A 116 -13.14 7.31 2.98
CA HIS A 116 -14.57 7.04 2.81
C HIS A 116 -14.91 5.57 3.06
N GLU A 117 -16.20 5.27 3.23
CA GLU A 117 -16.64 3.91 3.53
C GLU A 117 -16.60 2.93 2.34
N ARG A 118 -16.63 3.43 1.09
CA ARG A 118 -16.94 2.60 -0.08
C ARG A 118 -15.91 2.71 -1.18
N TYR A 119 -15.79 3.88 -1.79
CA TYR A 119 -14.96 4.08 -2.97
C TYR A 119 -13.71 4.80 -2.53
N ASN A 120 -12.57 4.12 -2.57
CA ASN A 120 -11.31 4.66 -2.06
C ASN A 120 -10.15 4.48 -3.02
N TYR A 121 -10.32 3.69 -4.08
CA TYR A 121 -9.24 3.32 -4.98
C TYR A 121 -9.41 4.04 -6.31
N LEU A 122 -8.30 4.53 -6.87
CA LEU A 122 -8.31 5.20 -8.16
C LEU A 122 -8.77 4.21 -9.23
N ASP A 123 -9.69 4.65 -10.10
CA ASP A 123 -10.05 3.98 -11.34
C ASP A 123 -9.73 4.91 -12.50
N SER A 124 -8.70 4.55 -13.27
CA SER A 124 -8.22 5.35 -14.39
C SER A 124 -9.04 5.16 -15.67
N THR A 125 -10.15 4.41 -15.60
CA THR A 125 -11.04 4.20 -16.76
C THR A 125 -11.68 5.51 -17.21
N ALA A 126 -11.95 6.44 -16.28
CA ALA A 126 -12.43 7.77 -16.59
C ALA A 126 -11.86 8.79 -15.60
N PHE A 127 -11.36 9.91 -16.13
CA PHE A 127 -10.85 11.02 -15.34
C PHE A 127 -10.91 12.31 -16.13
N MET A 128 -10.87 13.44 -15.45
CA MET A 128 -11.14 14.74 -16.07
C MET A 128 -10.27 15.84 -15.47
N GLY A 129 -9.86 16.80 -16.28
CA GLY A 129 -9.12 17.98 -15.87
C GLY A 129 -8.99 18.98 -17.02
N THR A 130 -8.22 20.04 -16.84
CA THR A 130 -7.81 20.88 -17.97
C THR A 130 -6.69 20.19 -18.76
N ALA A 131 -6.52 20.51 -20.04
CA ALA A 131 -5.45 19.93 -20.83
C ALA A 131 -4.06 20.25 -20.24
N GLY A 132 -3.87 21.44 -19.67
CA GLY A 132 -2.63 21.82 -18.99
C GLY A 132 -2.36 20.95 -17.76
N ASP A 133 -3.35 20.80 -16.88
CA ASP A 133 -3.19 20.05 -15.62
C ASP A 133 -3.03 18.55 -15.88
N LEU A 134 -3.77 18.00 -16.84
CA LEU A 134 -3.62 16.61 -17.25
C LEU A 134 -2.22 16.34 -17.81
N LYS A 135 -1.66 17.23 -18.65
CA LYS A 135 -0.29 17.10 -19.15
C LYS A 135 0.73 17.09 -18.02
N ALA A 136 0.62 18.02 -17.08
CA ALA A 136 1.51 18.10 -15.93
C ALA A 136 1.47 16.80 -15.11
N LEU A 137 0.26 16.33 -14.77
CA LEU A 137 0.07 15.09 -14.03
C LEU A 137 0.68 13.87 -14.74
N LEU A 138 0.35 13.70 -16.02
CA LEU A 138 0.77 12.53 -16.80
C LEU A 138 2.28 12.52 -17.00
N ARG A 139 2.91 13.67 -17.23
CA ARG A 139 4.38 13.78 -17.36
C ARG A 139 5.08 13.45 -16.03
N GLN A 140 4.61 13.97 -14.90
CA GLN A 140 5.17 13.65 -13.58
C GLN A 140 5.03 12.16 -13.24
N ALA A 141 3.86 11.56 -13.53
CA ALA A 141 3.65 10.14 -13.31
C ALA A 141 4.56 9.27 -14.21
N MET A 142 4.72 9.66 -15.47
CA MET A 142 5.57 8.96 -16.44
C MET A 142 7.06 9.09 -16.10
N GLU A 143 7.54 10.27 -15.71
CA GLU A 143 8.93 10.48 -15.26
C GLU A 143 9.26 9.61 -14.05
N ARG A 144 8.29 9.44 -13.14
CA ARG A 144 8.50 8.75 -11.86
C ARG A 144 8.44 7.23 -11.94
N TYR A 145 7.53 6.66 -12.74
CA TYR A 145 7.31 5.21 -12.80
C TYR A 145 7.72 4.58 -14.14
N GLY A 146 8.03 5.40 -15.15
CA GLY A 146 8.46 4.97 -16.48
C GLY A 146 7.36 4.28 -17.29
N GLU A 147 7.69 3.93 -18.53
CA GLU A 147 6.80 3.25 -19.48
C GLU A 147 6.64 1.74 -19.22
N GLN A 148 7.41 1.19 -18.27
CA GLN A 148 7.41 -0.26 -17.98
C GLN A 148 6.21 -0.72 -17.16
N CYS A 149 5.43 0.21 -16.59
CA CYS A 149 4.21 -0.10 -15.87
C CYS A 149 2.98 0.25 -16.72
N SER A 150 1.87 -0.46 -16.49
CA SER A 150 0.61 -0.06 -17.15
C SER A 150 0.21 1.33 -16.70
N TYR A 151 -0.50 2.07 -17.56
CA TYR A 151 -0.90 3.44 -17.26
C TYR A 151 -1.74 3.54 -15.97
N HIS A 152 -2.55 2.50 -15.69
CA HIS A 152 -3.32 2.41 -14.46
C HIS A 152 -2.40 2.26 -13.25
N ASP A 153 -1.43 1.36 -13.30
CA ASP A 153 -0.45 1.17 -12.22
C ASP A 153 0.35 2.44 -11.98
N ALA A 154 0.79 3.13 -13.04
CA ALA A 154 1.49 4.41 -12.93
C ALA A 154 0.68 5.44 -12.15
N LEU A 155 -0.58 5.68 -12.55
CA LEU A 155 -1.46 6.67 -11.93
C LEU A 155 -1.91 6.28 -10.52
N SER A 156 -2.20 4.99 -10.30
CA SER A 156 -2.61 4.46 -8.99
C SER A 156 -1.48 4.57 -7.98
N ARG A 157 -0.23 4.26 -8.38
CA ARG A 157 0.97 4.45 -7.57
C ARG A 157 1.26 5.92 -7.32
N TYR A 158 1.16 6.76 -8.36
CA TYR A 158 1.34 8.21 -8.25
C TYR A 158 0.41 8.82 -7.21
N TYR A 159 -0.88 8.48 -7.26
CA TYR A 159 -1.85 8.89 -6.26
C TYR A 159 -1.47 8.41 -4.86
N ALA A 160 -1.17 7.11 -4.70
CA ALA A 160 -0.90 6.53 -3.39
C ALA A 160 0.37 7.09 -2.74
N ASP A 161 1.44 7.29 -3.52
CA ASP A 161 2.70 7.84 -3.03
C ASP A 161 2.56 9.34 -2.69
N SER A 162 1.86 10.11 -3.53
CA SER A 162 1.50 11.51 -3.24
C SER A 162 0.69 11.63 -1.95
N ALA A 163 -0.36 10.80 -1.81
CA ALA A 163 -1.21 10.79 -0.61
C ALA A 163 -0.46 10.34 0.65
N SER A 164 0.64 9.60 0.49
CA SER A 164 1.54 9.17 1.58
C SER A 164 2.62 10.20 1.90
N GLY A 165 2.64 11.36 1.22
CA GLY A 165 3.62 12.41 1.42
C GLY A 165 5.02 12.07 0.89
N CYS A 166 5.15 11.14 -0.05
CA CYS A 166 6.43 10.82 -0.69
C CYS A 166 6.93 11.99 -1.56
N PHE A 167 6.02 12.80 -2.09
CA PHE A 167 6.30 14.01 -2.87
C PHE A 167 5.04 14.88 -2.93
N GLN A 168 5.21 16.14 -3.32
CA GLN A 168 4.10 17.05 -3.58
C GLN A 168 3.85 17.13 -5.09
N PRO A 169 2.63 16.82 -5.58
CA PRO A 169 2.31 16.96 -6.99
C PRO A 169 2.19 18.44 -7.38
N GLU A 170 2.51 18.81 -8.62
CA GLU A 170 2.33 20.20 -9.07
C GLU A 170 0.85 20.56 -9.29
N VAL A 171 0.01 19.55 -9.49
CA VAL A 171 -1.44 19.70 -9.67
C VAL A 171 -2.18 19.10 -8.47
N ASN A 172 -3.27 19.73 -8.08
CA ASN A 172 -4.21 19.18 -7.11
C ASN A 172 -5.13 18.17 -7.83
N PHE A 173 -5.07 16.92 -7.42
CA PHE A 173 -5.92 15.88 -7.98
C PHE A 173 -6.55 15.02 -6.90
N ILE A 174 -7.80 14.63 -7.15
CA ILE A 174 -8.61 13.85 -6.21
C ILE A 174 -9.20 12.61 -6.89
N ILE A 175 -9.75 11.71 -6.08
CA ILE A 175 -10.63 10.64 -6.54
C ILE A 175 -12.05 11.00 -6.10
N ASP A 176 -13.04 10.83 -6.99
CA ASP A 176 -14.44 11.15 -6.74
C ASP A 176 -15.12 10.12 -5.82
N HIS A 177 -14.74 10.14 -4.53
CA HIS A 177 -15.19 9.19 -3.53
C HIS A 177 -16.72 9.15 -3.40
N ASP A 178 -17.37 10.31 -3.49
CA ASP A 178 -18.82 10.47 -3.36
C ASP A 178 -19.57 10.25 -4.69
N GLN A 179 -18.83 10.02 -5.78
CA GLN A 179 -19.36 9.72 -7.11
C GLN A 179 -20.25 10.87 -7.62
N VAL A 180 -19.82 12.11 -7.42
CA VAL A 180 -20.57 13.33 -7.77
C VAL A 180 -20.59 13.53 -9.28
N LEU A 181 -19.45 13.33 -9.93
CA LEU A 181 -19.22 13.54 -11.35
C LEU A 181 -19.08 12.20 -12.09
N ILE A 182 -18.21 11.32 -11.59
CA ILE A 182 -17.84 10.05 -12.22
C ILE A 182 -18.16 8.89 -11.27
N ALA A 183 -19.12 8.05 -11.66
CA ALA A 183 -19.54 6.88 -10.89
C ALA A 183 -18.92 5.58 -11.37
N SER A 184 -18.28 4.79 -10.51
CA SER A 184 -17.88 3.41 -10.78
C SER A 184 -18.91 2.42 -10.24
N THR A 185 -19.39 1.55 -11.11
CA THR A 185 -20.27 0.43 -10.72
C THR A 185 -19.48 -0.74 -10.12
N ARG A 186 -18.14 -0.68 -10.11
CA ARG A 186 -17.28 -1.69 -9.49
C ARG A 186 -17.46 -1.66 -7.97
N LEU A 187 -18.41 -2.47 -7.47
CA LEU A 187 -18.39 -2.89 -6.08
C LEU A 187 -17.51 -4.12 -5.89
N SER A 188 -16.64 -4.07 -4.88
CA SER A 188 -16.38 -5.22 -4.03
C SER A 188 -17.67 -5.55 -3.30
N ALA A 189 -18.13 -6.80 -3.39
CA ALA A 189 -19.31 -7.26 -2.65
C ALA A 189 -19.06 -6.93 -1.17
N LYS A 190 -19.74 -5.91 -0.65
CA LYS A 190 -19.50 -5.38 0.70
C LYS A 190 -19.35 -6.55 1.68
N PRO A 191 -18.27 -6.63 2.47
CA PRO A 191 -18.33 -7.36 3.71
C PRO A 191 -19.45 -6.67 4.49
N GLN A 192 -20.59 -7.35 4.68
CA GLN A 192 -21.52 -6.94 5.73
C GLN A 192 -20.66 -6.67 6.96
N ALA A 193 -20.81 -5.48 7.57
CA ALA A 193 -19.94 -4.87 8.60
C ALA A 193 -19.67 -5.73 9.86
N GLN A 194 -20.06 -6.99 9.84
CA GLN A 194 -19.93 -8.00 10.86
C GLN A 194 -18.83 -9.04 10.59
N LYS A 195 -18.18 -9.08 9.42
CA LYS A 195 -17.15 -10.09 9.10
C LYS A 195 -15.78 -9.40 8.98
N GLY A 196 -14.91 -9.62 9.97
CA GLY A 196 -13.66 -8.88 10.18
C GLY A 196 -12.60 -9.00 9.06
N TRP A 197 -11.50 -8.27 9.20
CA TRP A 197 -10.43 -8.03 8.20
C TRP A 197 -9.86 -9.28 7.48
N MET A 198 -9.88 -10.47 8.11
CA MET A 198 -9.45 -11.72 7.46
C MET A 198 -10.40 -12.12 6.31
N TYR A 199 -11.66 -11.71 6.38
CA TYR A 199 -12.63 -11.78 5.29
C TYR A 199 -12.22 -10.86 4.14
N GLU A 200 -11.81 -9.63 4.44
CA GLU A 200 -11.38 -8.65 3.45
C GLU A 200 -10.09 -9.09 2.74
N MET A 201 -9.13 -9.62 3.49
CA MET A 201 -7.88 -10.14 2.93
C MET A 201 -8.11 -11.39 2.05
N LEU A 202 -8.96 -12.32 2.50
CA LEU A 202 -9.31 -13.50 1.71
C LEU A 202 -10.19 -13.14 0.50
N TYR A 203 -11.03 -12.12 0.62
CA TYR A 203 -11.80 -11.59 -0.50
C TYR A 203 -10.87 -10.96 -1.52
N ALA A 204 -10.01 -10.01 -1.12
CA ALA A 204 -9.03 -9.35 -1.98
C ALA A 204 -8.10 -10.36 -2.69
N ARG A 205 -7.59 -11.35 -1.95
CA ARG A 205 -6.71 -12.40 -2.50
C ARG A 205 -7.39 -13.28 -3.54
N ASN A 206 -8.70 -13.51 -3.40
CA ASN A 206 -9.48 -14.33 -4.32
C ASN A 206 -10.39 -13.46 -5.20
N GLU A 207 -10.22 -12.14 -5.22
CA GLU A 207 -11.19 -11.22 -5.82
C GLU A 207 -11.26 -11.48 -7.33
N ARG A 208 -10.11 -11.52 -7.99
CA ARG A 208 -9.98 -11.90 -9.40
C ARG A 208 -10.50 -13.30 -9.70
N ASP A 209 -10.29 -14.28 -8.83
CA ASP A 209 -10.80 -15.65 -9.02
C ASP A 209 -12.32 -15.74 -8.85
N ILE A 210 -12.87 -14.99 -7.89
CA ILE A 210 -14.30 -14.87 -7.64
C ILE A 210 -15.00 -14.15 -8.81
N TYR A 211 -14.39 -13.10 -9.36
CA TYR A 211 -14.92 -12.35 -10.50
C TYR A 211 -14.73 -13.10 -11.84
N SER A 212 -13.58 -13.72 -12.07
CA SER A 212 -13.31 -14.50 -13.29
C SER A 212 -14.17 -15.76 -13.37
N GLN A 213 -14.55 -16.35 -12.24
CA GLN A 213 -15.40 -17.53 -12.21
C GLN A 213 -16.91 -17.22 -12.21
N ASN A 214 -17.34 -15.95 -12.06
CA ASN A 214 -18.77 -15.61 -11.99
C ASN A 214 -19.13 -14.26 -12.63
N HIS A 215 -19.63 -14.29 -13.87
CA HIS A 215 -20.34 -13.18 -14.52
C HIS A 215 -21.53 -12.61 -13.70
N LEU A 216 -21.98 -13.36 -12.70
CA LEU A 216 -23.13 -13.07 -11.85
C LEU A 216 -22.89 -12.02 -10.75
N ILE A 217 -21.70 -11.99 -10.13
CA ILE A 217 -21.42 -11.01 -9.08
C ILE A 217 -21.33 -9.61 -9.69
N SER A 218 -20.72 -9.48 -10.86
CA SER A 218 -20.70 -8.24 -11.64
C SER A 218 -22.12 -7.77 -11.98
N ALA A 219 -23.04 -8.68 -12.37
CA ALA A 219 -24.43 -8.33 -12.68
C ALA A 219 -25.28 -7.88 -11.46
N LEU A 220 -25.11 -8.53 -10.30
CA LEU A 220 -25.77 -8.15 -9.04
C LEU A 220 -25.25 -6.84 -8.46
N THR A 221 -23.94 -6.63 -8.54
CA THR A 221 -23.26 -5.39 -8.14
C THR A 221 -23.74 -4.21 -8.99
N LYS A 222 -23.84 -4.40 -10.31
CA LYS A 222 -24.33 -3.37 -11.24
C LYS A 222 -25.76 -2.92 -10.94
N SER A 223 -26.68 -3.82 -10.60
CA SER A 223 -28.09 -3.50 -10.39
C SER A 223 -28.41 -2.83 -9.05
N LEU A 224 -27.48 -2.87 -8.09
CA LEU A 224 -27.66 -2.27 -6.77
C LEU A 224 -27.07 -0.86 -6.65
N ASN A 225 -26.14 -0.46 -7.53
CA ASN A 225 -25.35 0.77 -7.37
C ASN A 225 -25.88 2.01 -8.05
N VAL A 226 -26.36 1.82 -9.28
CA VAL A 226 -26.79 2.90 -10.15
C VAL A 226 -28.16 2.54 -10.68
N SER A 227 -29.17 3.33 -10.32
CA SER A 227 -30.45 3.29 -11.01
C SER A 227 -30.47 4.34 -12.10
N ARG A 228 -31.00 3.98 -13.28
CA ARG A 228 -31.24 4.95 -14.35
C ARG A 228 -32.72 5.32 -14.34
N GLU A 229 -33.01 6.60 -14.17
CA GLU A 229 -34.35 7.18 -14.28
C GLU A 229 -34.34 8.16 -15.47
N GLY A 230 -34.83 7.70 -16.63
CA GLY A 230 -34.72 8.44 -17.89
C GLY A 230 -33.26 8.61 -18.33
N ASP A 231 -32.82 9.86 -18.48
CA ASP A 231 -31.45 10.22 -18.88
C ASP A 231 -30.52 10.56 -17.71
N THR A 232 -31.03 10.42 -16.49
CA THR A 232 -30.27 10.66 -15.26
C THR A 232 -29.88 9.35 -14.59
N PHE A 233 -28.68 9.34 -14.02
CA PHE A 233 -28.22 8.27 -13.14
C PHE A 233 -28.42 8.72 -11.70
N ARG A 234 -28.83 7.79 -10.84
CA ARG A 234 -28.83 7.96 -9.39
C ARG A 234 -27.95 6.88 -8.79
N HIS A 235 -26.95 7.31 -8.04
CA HIS A 235 -25.98 6.42 -7.41
C HIS A 235 -26.36 6.15 -5.94
N LEU A 236 -25.88 5.05 -5.36
CA LEU A 236 -26.10 4.68 -3.96
C LEU A 236 -25.60 5.70 -2.93
N THR A 237 -24.72 6.62 -3.32
CA THR A 237 -24.28 7.76 -2.50
C THR A 237 -25.33 8.88 -2.44
N GLY A 238 -26.43 8.75 -3.20
CA GLY A 238 -27.47 9.77 -3.32
C GLY A 238 -27.14 10.84 -4.36
N THR A 239 -26.02 10.71 -5.07
CA THR A 239 -25.59 11.64 -6.12
C THR A 239 -26.14 11.26 -7.50
N ASN A 240 -26.05 12.21 -8.43
CA ASN A 240 -26.43 12.03 -9.83
C ASN A 240 -25.19 12.18 -10.74
N PRO A 241 -24.38 11.12 -10.91
CA PRO A 241 -23.16 11.17 -11.72
C PRO A 241 -23.48 11.42 -13.19
N LEU A 242 -22.57 12.12 -13.88
CA LEU A 242 -22.69 12.41 -15.32
C LEU A 242 -21.96 11.38 -16.18
N VAL A 243 -20.94 10.74 -15.62
CA VAL A 243 -20.14 9.68 -16.24
C VAL A 243 -20.28 8.43 -15.39
N VAL A 244 -20.52 7.26 -16.00
CA VAL A 244 -20.63 5.98 -15.30
C VAL A 244 -19.67 4.96 -15.90
N VAL A 245 -18.71 4.49 -15.10
CA VAL A 245 -17.77 3.41 -15.40
C VAL A 245 -18.37 2.05 -15.01
N GLN A 246 -18.38 1.12 -15.95
CA GLN A 246 -18.98 -0.19 -15.88
C GLN A 246 -17.94 -1.29 -15.74
N ASP A 247 -18.21 -2.31 -14.91
CA ASP A 247 -17.23 -3.38 -14.70
C ASP A 247 -17.11 -4.35 -15.91
N ALA A 248 -18.13 -4.44 -16.75
CA ALA A 248 -18.10 -5.24 -17.98
C ALA A 248 -18.90 -4.56 -19.11
N PRO A 249 -18.54 -4.75 -20.39
CA PRO A 249 -19.25 -4.16 -21.52
C PRO A 249 -20.72 -4.62 -21.56
N SER A 250 -21.64 -3.66 -21.73
CA SER A 250 -23.09 -3.84 -21.93
C SER A 250 -23.96 -4.31 -20.74
N PRO A 251 -25.24 -3.86 -20.68
CA PRO A 251 -26.18 -4.23 -19.64
C PRO A 251 -26.79 -5.61 -19.94
N VAL A 252 -26.52 -6.60 -19.09
CA VAL A 252 -27.40 -7.78 -19.02
C VAL A 252 -28.70 -7.32 -18.37
N THR A 253 -29.75 -7.13 -19.17
CA THR A 253 -31.10 -6.88 -18.69
C THR A 253 -31.49 -8.02 -17.73
N PRO A 254 -31.84 -7.74 -16.45
CA PRO A 254 -32.04 -8.79 -15.47
C PRO A 254 -33.36 -9.51 -15.73
N GLY A 255 -33.32 -10.61 -16.49
CA GLY A 255 -34.42 -11.56 -16.56
C GLY A 255 -34.52 -12.41 -15.29
N LYS A 256 -35.72 -12.92 -14.95
CA LYS A 256 -36.01 -13.77 -13.77
C LYS A 256 -35.08 -14.99 -13.61
N ALA A 257 -34.52 -15.50 -14.71
CA ALA A 257 -33.56 -16.60 -14.69
C ALA A 257 -32.20 -16.21 -14.06
N SER A 258 -31.78 -14.94 -14.21
CA SER A 258 -30.57 -14.43 -13.57
C SER A 258 -30.69 -14.43 -12.04
N PHE A 259 -31.86 -14.05 -11.50
CA PHE A 259 -32.10 -13.98 -10.04
C PHE A 259 -31.92 -15.33 -9.32
N LEU A 260 -32.34 -16.44 -9.91
CA LEU A 260 -32.21 -17.76 -9.28
C LEU A 260 -30.78 -18.31 -9.34
N LEU A 261 -30.04 -18.06 -10.44
CA LEU A 261 -28.61 -18.33 -10.47
C LEU A 261 -27.84 -17.41 -9.51
N ASN A 262 -28.24 -16.13 -9.41
CA ASN A 262 -27.72 -15.10 -8.50
C ASN A 262 -27.82 -15.53 -7.04
N MET A 263 -28.96 -16.10 -6.64
CA MET A 263 -29.14 -16.57 -5.27
C MET A 263 -28.31 -17.83 -4.96
N ARG A 264 -28.14 -18.74 -5.93
CA ARG A 264 -27.31 -19.96 -5.75
C ARG A 264 -25.83 -19.64 -5.61
N ALA A 265 -25.29 -18.76 -6.46
CA ALA A 265 -23.89 -18.33 -6.38
C ALA A 265 -23.61 -17.58 -5.07
N HIS A 266 -24.50 -16.66 -4.67
CA HIS A 266 -24.41 -15.96 -3.39
C HIS A 266 -24.41 -16.94 -2.20
N LEU A 267 -25.32 -17.92 -2.20
CA LEU A 267 -25.37 -18.97 -1.17
C LEU A 267 -24.11 -19.84 -1.14
N GLN A 268 -23.49 -20.12 -2.30
CA GLN A 268 -22.21 -20.84 -2.37
C GLN A 268 -21.07 -20.02 -1.78
N THR A 269 -20.96 -18.74 -2.11
CA THR A 269 -19.95 -17.84 -1.54
C THR A 269 -20.13 -17.69 -0.03
N VAL A 270 -21.36 -17.45 0.45
CA VAL A 270 -21.68 -17.41 1.88
C VAL A 270 -21.32 -18.73 2.58
N ARG A 271 -21.58 -19.88 1.94
CA ARG A 271 -21.21 -21.20 2.46
C ARG A 271 -19.70 -21.39 2.55
N GLN A 272 -18.93 -21.00 1.53
CA GLN A 272 -17.47 -21.10 1.54
C GLN A 272 -16.87 -20.22 2.64
N LEU A 273 -17.35 -18.98 2.76
CA LEU A 273 -16.94 -18.04 3.80
C LEU A 273 -17.31 -18.54 5.20
N PHE A 274 -18.47 -19.19 5.35
CA PHE A 274 -18.86 -19.85 6.60
C PHE A 274 -17.95 -21.03 6.94
N LEU A 275 -17.54 -21.84 5.95
CA LEU A 275 -16.62 -22.96 6.16
C LEU A 275 -15.21 -22.47 6.56
N ILE A 276 -14.73 -21.40 5.94
CA ILE A 276 -13.49 -20.71 6.32
C ILE A 276 -13.60 -20.17 7.76
N GLY A 277 -14.68 -19.47 8.09
CA GLY A 277 -14.93 -18.96 9.45
C GLY A 277 -15.04 -20.07 10.49
N LYS A 278 -15.66 -21.20 10.14
CA LYS A 278 -15.78 -22.38 11.00
C LYS A 278 -14.44 -23.08 11.22
N ALA A 279 -13.58 -23.16 10.20
CA ALA A 279 -12.22 -23.68 10.32
C ALA A 279 -11.35 -22.77 11.21
N ASN A 280 -11.59 -21.46 11.18
CA ASN A 280 -10.88 -20.44 11.95
C ASN A 280 -11.45 -20.19 13.37
N LYS A 281 -12.25 -21.11 13.91
CA LYS A 281 -13.06 -20.96 15.16
C LYS A 281 -12.29 -20.59 16.44
N TRP A 282 -10.96 -20.49 16.42
CA TRP A 282 -10.14 -20.16 17.58
C TRP A 282 -9.62 -18.71 17.65
N HIS A 283 -9.91 -17.86 16.65
CA HIS A 283 -9.41 -16.47 16.65
C HIS A 283 -10.48 -15.37 16.57
N PHE A 284 -11.76 -15.72 16.42
CA PHE A 284 -12.85 -14.73 16.28
C PHE A 284 -13.16 -13.92 17.55
N GLN A 285 -12.81 -14.40 18.75
CA GLN A 285 -13.13 -13.67 19.99
C GLN A 285 -12.27 -12.42 20.25
N LYS A 286 -11.23 -12.18 19.44
CA LYS A 286 -10.35 -11.00 19.56
C LYS A 286 -10.62 -9.92 18.50
N GLU A 287 -11.70 -10.02 17.73
CA GLU A 287 -12.07 -9.16 16.60
C GLU A 287 -12.53 -7.72 16.94
N ARG A 288 -12.35 -7.25 18.17
CA ARG A 288 -12.87 -5.92 18.57
C ARG A 288 -12.05 -4.72 18.08
N ILE A 289 -10.86 -4.92 17.50
CA ILE A 289 -9.86 -3.84 17.36
C ILE A 289 -9.82 -3.17 15.97
N PHE A 290 -10.31 -3.80 14.90
CA PHE A 290 -10.36 -3.15 13.56
C PHE A 290 -11.73 -2.56 13.20
N ARG A 291 -12.73 -2.61 14.10
CA ARG A 291 -14.06 -2.04 13.82
C ARG A 291 -14.06 -0.51 13.68
N HIS A 292 -12.96 0.19 13.99
CA HIS A 292 -12.97 1.65 14.17
C HIS A 292 -11.79 2.43 13.60
N LEU A 293 -11.06 1.92 12.62
CA LEU A 293 -10.15 2.79 11.88
C LEU A 293 -10.56 2.75 10.41
N PRO A 294 -11.44 3.67 9.95
CA PRO A 294 -11.17 4.30 8.66
C PRO A 294 -9.66 4.57 8.63
N ASN A 295 -9.00 4.28 7.51
CA ASN A 295 -7.61 4.66 7.31
C ASN A 295 -7.60 6.21 7.13
N LYS A 296 -8.11 6.93 8.13
CA LYS A 296 -7.93 8.35 8.36
C LYS A 296 -6.42 8.48 8.47
N SER A 297 -5.83 9.01 7.40
CA SER A 297 -4.44 9.50 7.34
C SER A 297 -3.54 8.83 8.36
N ALA A 298 -3.01 7.65 8.04
CA ALA A 298 -2.19 6.88 8.96
C ALA A 298 -1.10 7.79 9.56
N VAL A 299 -1.25 8.13 10.85
CA VAL A 299 -0.45 9.21 11.45
C VAL A 299 0.97 8.69 11.64
N ILE A 300 1.94 9.39 11.06
CA ILE A 300 3.35 9.06 11.20
C ILE A 300 3.77 9.43 12.61
N HIS A 301 4.13 8.42 13.41
CA HIS A 301 4.58 8.65 14.78
C HIS A 301 5.87 9.46 14.79
N LYS A 302 6.03 10.38 15.75
CA LYS A 302 7.22 11.26 15.87
C LYS A 302 8.57 10.53 15.78
N ALA A 303 8.68 9.35 16.40
CA ALA A 303 9.90 8.52 16.32
C ALA A 303 10.25 8.13 14.88
N THR A 304 9.23 7.86 14.09
CA THR A 304 9.34 7.46 12.70
C THR A 304 9.64 8.66 11.81
N GLU A 305 9.07 9.83 12.12
CA GLU A 305 9.43 11.09 11.47
C GLU A 305 10.90 11.45 11.69
N LEU A 306 11.45 11.22 12.89
CA LEU A 306 12.88 11.43 13.17
C LEU A 306 13.78 10.53 12.30
N LEU A 307 13.35 9.30 12.03
CA LEU A 307 14.07 8.35 11.19
C LEU A 307 14.03 8.79 9.72
N VAL A 308 12.81 8.93 9.19
CA VAL A 308 12.57 9.17 7.76
C VAL A 308 13.00 10.57 7.36
N GLY A 309 12.66 11.60 8.14
CA GLY A 309 13.03 12.98 7.84
C GLY A 309 14.55 13.19 7.79
N ARG A 310 15.33 12.41 8.57
CA ARG A 310 16.80 12.41 8.43
C ARG A 310 17.25 11.73 7.14
N LEU A 311 16.66 10.58 6.77
CA LEU A 311 16.98 9.91 5.51
C LEU A 311 16.66 10.79 4.29
N GLU A 312 15.50 11.45 4.27
CA GLU A 312 15.07 12.40 3.24
C GLU A 312 16.02 13.60 3.16
N ALA A 313 16.44 14.14 4.31
CA ALA A 313 17.43 15.23 4.39
C ALA A 313 18.87 14.78 4.10
N LYS A 314 19.09 13.51 3.70
CA LYS A 314 20.41 12.88 3.54
C LYS A 314 21.31 13.03 4.76
N LYS A 315 20.72 13.14 5.96
CA LYS A 315 21.44 13.19 7.22
C LYS A 315 21.66 11.76 7.74
N PRO A 316 22.86 11.47 8.28
CA PRO A 316 23.18 10.19 8.89
C PRO A 316 22.19 9.87 10.01
N VAL A 317 21.63 8.67 9.98
CA VAL A 317 20.72 8.18 11.02
C VAL A 317 20.89 6.68 11.19
N SER A 318 20.81 6.24 12.43
CA SER A 318 20.88 4.84 12.79
C SER A 318 19.69 4.44 13.63
N PHE A 319 19.19 3.23 13.45
CA PHE A 319 18.11 2.69 14.27
C PHE A 319 18.37 1.25 14.66
N ALA A 320 18.39 1.00 15.96
CA ALA A 320 18.39 -0.34 16.54
C ALA A 320 17.32 -0.44 17.63
N HIS A 321 16.35 -1.35 17.46
CA HIS A 321 15.38 -1.67 18.50
C HIS A 321 15.78 -2.90 19.32
N TYR A 322 15.41 -2.89 20.60
CA TYR A 322 15.67 -3.96 21.57
C TYR A 322 14.33 -4.41 22.18
N ASN A 323 13.90 -5.63 21.83
CA ASN A 323 12.62 -6.19 22.27
C ASN A 323 12.82 -7.22 23.39
N ASP A 324 11.81 -8.04 23.64
CA ASP A 324 11.83 -9.11 24.64
C ASP A 324 13.02 -10.07 24.47
N GLY A 325 13.33 -10.45 23.23
CA GLY A 325 14.47 -11.31 22.90
C GLY A 325 15.81 -10.72 23.34
N GLU A 326 16.11 -9.49 22.91
CA GLU A 326 17.38 -8.81 23.22
C GLU A 326 17.50 -8.44 24.70
N LEU A 327 16.44 -7.94 25.32
CA LEU A 327 16.46 -7.53 26.72
C LEU A 327 16.62 -8.72 27.66
N THR A 328 15.97 -9.85 27.37
CA THR A 328 16.18 -11.08 28.16
C THR A 328 17.62 -11.56 28.00
N PHE A 329 18.19 -11.48 26.79
CA PHE A 329 19.58 -11.85 26.51
C PHE A 329 20.58 -11.02 27.33
N ILE A 330 20.38 -9.70 27.39
CA ILE A 330 21.19 -8.78 28.20
C ILE A 330 20.98 -9.03 29.69
N GLN A 331 19.74 -9.29 30.13
CA GLN A 331 19.43 -9.52 31.53
C GLN A 331 20.14 -10.76 32.07
N ASP A 332 20.16 -11.86 31.32
CA ASP A 332 20.83 -13.09 31.72
C ASP A 332 22.35 -12.83 31.88
N PHE A 333 22.95 -12.03 30.99
CA PHE A 333 24.34 -11.57 31.13
C PHE A 333 24.59 -10.74 32.40
N LEU A 334 23.73 -9.76 32.69
CA LEU A 334 23.88 -8.91 33.89
C LEU A 334 23.74 -9.69 35.21
N LYS A 335 23.07 -10.84 35.20
CA LYS A 335 22.95 -11.74 36.36
C LYS A 335 24.08 -12.78 36.45
N GLY A 336 24.98 -12.84 35.47
CA GLY A 336 25.99 -13.89 35.37
C GLY A 336 25.40 -15.26 35.03
N GLU A 337 24.20 -15.29 34.46
CA GLU A 337 23.51 -16.50 34.07
C GLU A 337 24.09 -17.06 32.75
N GLN A 338 24.34 -18.37 32.70
CA GLN A 338 24.78 -19.08 31.49
C GLN A 338 23.87 -20.28 31.24
N HIS A 339 23.29 -20.36 30.03
CA HIS A 339 22.44 -21.49 29.65
C HIS A 339 22.52 -21.75 28.15
N GLU A 340 22.32 -23.01 27.74
CA GLU A 340 22.11 -23.42 26.34
C GLU A 340 20.70 -23.08 25.84
N LYS A 341 20.28 -21.83 26.07
CA LYS A 341 18.94 -21.36 25.69
C LYS A 341 18.98 -20.66 24.34
N TRP A 342 17.89 -20.80 23.60
CA TRP A 342 17.66 -20.13 22.33
C TRP A 342 16.74 -18.93 22.51
N PHE A 343 17.09 -17.81 21.86
CA PHE A 343 16.40 -16.52 21.91
C PHE A 343 15.94 -16.08 20.52
N GLY A 344 15.09 -15.04 20.48
CA GLY A 344 14.64 -14.40 19.24
C GLY A 344 13.98 -15.40 18.28
N ARG A 345 12.91 -16.08 18.71
CA ARG A 345 12.22 -17.11 17.89
C ARG A 345 13.12 -18.30 17.49
N LYS A 346 14.01 -18.73 18.39
CA LYS A 346 14.98 -19.80 18.16
C LYS A 346 15.97 -19.49 17.03
N GLN A 347 16.32 -18.21 16.88
CA GLN A 347 17.32 -17.76 15.90
C GLN A 347 18.71 -17.66 16.51
N GLN A 348 18.84 -17.35 17.80
CA GLN A 348 20.17 -17.10 18.39
C GLN A 348 20.35 -17.88 19.68
N GLN A 349 21.40 -18.70 19.73
CA GLN A 349 21.87 -19.33 20.96
C GLN A 349 22.57 -18.30 21.85
N TYR A 350 22.40 -18.46 23.16
CA TYR A 350 23.08 -17.61 24.14
C TYR A 350 24.59 -17.59 23.94
N ASN A 351 25.18 -16.41 24.04
CA ASN A 351 26.62 -16.19 23.99
C ASN A 351 26.93 -14.93 24.82
N PRO A 352 27.76 -15.03 25.88
CA PRO A 352 28.00 -13.90 26.78
C PRO A 352 28.69 -12.72 26.10
N VAL A 353 29.55 -12.97 25.11
CA VAL A 353 30.22 -11.90 24.33
C VAL A 353 29.21 -11.16 23.45
N LEU A 354 28.26 -11.87 22.84
CA LEU A 354 27.15 -11.22 22.13
C LEU A 354 26.29 -10.39 23.09
N ALA A 355 26.03 -10.89 24.30
CA ALA A 355 25.19 -10.19 25.28
C ALA A 355 25.84 -8.90 25.76
N GLU A 356 27.14 -8.93 26.03
CA GLU A 356 27.95 -7.77 26.36
C GLU A 356 27.92 -6.73 25.22
N ARG A 357 28.13 -7.17 23.97
CA ARG A 357 28.06 -6.27 22.79
C ARG A 357 26.66 -5.68 22.58
N LEU A 358 25.60 -6.44 22.85
CA LEU A 358 24.23 -5.92 22.81
C LEU A 358 23.99 -4.87 23.89
N TYR A 359 24.49 -5.11 25.09
CA TYR A 359 24.45 -4.17 26.20
C TYR A 359 25.20 -2.87 25.86
N GLU A 360 26.41 -2.96 25.31
CA GLU A 360 27.16 -1.80 24.83
C GLU A 360 26.43 -1.04 23.71
N ALA A 361 25.89 -1.76 22.72
CA ALA A 361 25.16 -1.16 21.61
C ALA A 361 23.90 -0.42 22.06
N MET A 362 23.24 -0.90 23.11
CA MET A 362 22.06 -0.26 23.70
C MET A 362 22.41 1.00 24.50
N ARG A 363 23.62 1.06 25.09
CA ARG A 363 24.12 2.21 25.85
C ARG A 363 24.79 3.28 24.99
N PHE A 364 24.98 3.00 23.70
CA PHE A 364 25.68 3.90 22.81
C PHE A 364 24.88 5.19 22.58
N GLN A 365 25.54 6.33 22.76
CA GLN A 365 24.95 7.65 22.61
C GLN A 365 25.74 8.45 21.57
N LYS A 366 25.10 8.75 20.44
CA LYS A 366 25.65 9.57 19.34
C LYS A 366 24.48 10.22 18.63
N GLU A 367 24.58 11.50 18.27
CA GLU A 367 23.49 12.17 17.55
C GLU A 367 23.03 11.34 16.36
N GLY A 368 21.71 11.16 16.20
CA GLY A 368 21.13 10.37 15.13
C GLY A 368 21.13 8.84 15.35
N TYR A 369 21.73 8.34 16.44
CA TYR A 369 21.59 6.93 16.84
C TYR A 369 20.31 6.73 17.66
N LEU A 370 19.26 6.24 17.00
CA LEU A 370 17.95 5.99 17.59
C LEU A 370 17.90 4.63 18.29
N VAL A 371 17.72 4.65 19.61
CA VAL A 371 17.61 3.42 20.43
C VAL A 371 16.14 3.11 20.66
N GLY A 372 15.65 2.08 19.99
CA GLY A 372 14.27 1.61 20.12
C GLY A 372 14.06 0.80 21.40
N VAL A 373 13.20 1.28 22.30
CA VAL A 373 12.82 0.60 23.56
C VAL A 373 11.35 0.15 23.56
N PRO A 374 10.95 -0.84 24.38
CA PRO A 374 9.57 -1.32 24.43
C PRO A 374 8.51 -0.25 24.82
N CYS A 375 7.25 -0.39 24.36
CA CYS A 375 6.11 0.46 24.83
C CYS A 375 5.92 0.26 26.33
N SER A 376 5.77 1.36 27.07
CA SER A 376 5.66 1.34 28.53
C SER A 376 4.33 0.73 28.98
N LEU A 377 3.29 0.85 28.15
CA LEU A 377 1.96 0.30 28.41
C LEU A 377 1.90 -1.21 28.14
N ASP A 378 2.49 -1.67 27.02
CA ASP A 378 2.44 -3.07 26.60
C ASP A 378 3.44 -3.95 27.38
N HIS A 379 4.60 -3.38 27.70
CA HIS A 379 5.73 -4.12 28.28
C HIS A 379 6.43 -3.34 29.40
N PRO A 380 5.74 -2.95 30.49
CA PRO A 380 6.26 -2.04 31.51
C PRO A 380 7.54 -2.54 32.20
N LYS A 381 7.67 -3.85 32.44
CA LYS A 381 8.87 -4.44 33.05
C LYS A 381 10.09 -4.34 32.14
N LEU A 382 9.93 -4.69 30.86
CA LEU A 382 10.99 -4.61 29.87
C LEU A 382 11.35 -3.15 29.59
N ARG A 383 10.36 -2.26 29.58
CA ARG A 383 10.61 -0.82 29.46
C ARG A 383 11.47 -0.30 30.61
N LYS A 384 11.13 -0.63 31.86
CA LYS A 384 11.95 -0.22 33.02
C LYS A 384 13.41 -0.67 32.90
N GLN A 385 13.63 -1.93 32.51
CA GLN A 385 14.98 -2.46 32.26
C GLN A 385 15.70 -1.70 31.16
N ALA A 386 15.01 -1.42 30.05
CA ALA A 386 15.57 -0.64 28.96
C ALA A 386 15.95 0.77 29.39
N ASP A 387 15.12 1.42 30.21
CA ASP A 387 15.38 2.75 30.75
C ASP A 387 16.58 2.76 31.71
N GLU A 388 16.77 1.72 32.53
CA GLU A 388 17.95 1.56 33.40
C GLU A 388 19.25 1.41 32.60
N ILE A 389 19.19 0.76 31.43
CA ILE A 389 20.36 0.58 30.56
C ILE A 389 20.68 1.86 29.78
N VAL A 390 19.68 2.43 29.09
CA VAL A 390 19.87 3.56 28.18
C VAL A 390 20.07 4.88 28.93
N GLY A 391 19.40 5.05 30.07
CA GLY A 391 19.35 6.30 30.83
C GLY A 391 18.57 7.40 30.11
N ASP A 392 18.92 8.65 30.45
CA ASP A 392 18.35 9.87 29.88
C ASP A 392 19.04 10.23 28.57
N TYR A 393 18.56 9.63 27.48
CA TYR A 393 19.09 9.83 26.14
C TYR A 393 18.03 10.40 25.20
N VAL A 394 18.35 11.51 24.54
CA VAL A 394 17.40 12.28 23.70
C VAL A 394 16.91 11.51 22.46
N HIS A 395 17.69 10.55 21.96
CA HIS A 395 17.32 9.71 20.82
C HIS A 395 16.79 8.33 21.23
N LYS A 396 16.37 8.17 22.49
CA LYS A 396 15.58 7.01 22.92
C LYS A 396 14.17 7.11 22.32
N VAL A 397 13.79 6.13 21.50
CA VAL A 397 12.51 6.10 20.77
C VAL A 397 11.73 4.83 21.08
N GLN A 398 10.44 4.82 20.77
CA GLN A 398 9.63 3.61 20.91
C GLN A 398 9.90 2.64 19.76
N ALA A 399 10.39 1.45 20.08
CA ALA A 399 10.67 0.39 19.11
C ALA A 399 9.44 0.07 18.25
N MET A 400 8.28 -0.10 18.90
CA MET A 400 7.03 -0.49 18.25
C MET A 400 6.46 0.60 17.35
N ALA A 401 6.77 1.87 17.62
CA ALA A 401 6.38 2.96 16.74
C ALA A 401 7.08 2.90 15.38
N ILE A 402 8.32 2.39 15.30
CA ILE A 402 8.98 2.17 14.00
C ILE A 402 8.65 0.75 13.48
N HIS A 403 8.45 -0.21 14.39
CA HIS A 403 8.27 -1.61 14.01
C HIS A 403 6.88 -1.96 13.48
N HIS A 404 5.82 -1.27 13.96
CA HIS A 404 4.43 -1.58 13.63
C HIS A 404 3.66 -0.42 13.00
N ASN A 405 4.10 0.83 13.17
CA ASN A 405 3.54 1.91 12.38
C ASN A 405 4.13 1.78 10.98
N LEU A 406 3.46 1.08 10.07
CA LEU A 406 3.95 0.91 8.71
C LEU A 406 3.58 2.11 7.82
N ALA A 407 2.91 3.14 8.35
CA ALA A 407 2.48 4.31 7.59
C ALA A 407 3.64 5.06 6.92
N PHE A 408 4.83 5.00 7.52
CA PHE A 408 6.03 5.63 6.97
C PHE A 408 6.72 4.83 5.87
N MET A 409 6.36 3.56 5.67
CA MET A 409 7.06 2.68 4.73
C MET A 409 7.14 3.29 3.32
N PRO A 410 6.10 3.92 2.74
CA PRO A 410 6.22 4.62 1.47
C PRO A 410 7.34 5.67 1.45
N ARG A 411 7.38 6.57 2.44
CA ARG A 411 8.42 7.61 2.54
C ARG A 411 9.81 7.03 2.83
N LEU A 412 9.92 5.99 3.65
CA LEU A 412 11.18 5.27 3.85
C LEU A 412 11.70 4.77 2.50
N LEU A 413 10.89 4.00 1.77
CA LEU A 413 11.30 3.40 0.51
C LEU A 413 11.64 4.46 -0.54
N GLU A 414 10.92 5.58 -0.54
CA GLU A 414 11.23 6.73 -1.38
C GLU A 414 12.60 7.33 -1.04
N ALA A 415 12.90 7.54 0.25
CA ALA A 415 14.19 8.08 0.70
C ALA A 415 15.39 7.15 0.43
N LEU A 416 15.14 5.89 0.06
CA LEU A 416 16.17 4.94 -0.38
C LEU A 416 16.44 4.98 -1.89
N LYS A 417 15.53 5.52 -2.71
CA LYS A 417 15.71 5.58 -4.16
C LYS A 417 16.92 6.44 -4.53
N GLY A 418 17.67 5.99 -5.53
CA GLY A 418 18.88 6.67 -6.00
C GLY A 418 20.05 6.69 -5.01
N ARG A 419 19.97 5.95 -3.90
CA ARG A 419 21.06 5.78 -2.93
C ARG A 419 21.73 4.43 -3.08
N GLU A 420 22.98 4.33 -2.65
CA GLU A 420 23.64 3.04 -2.51
C GLU A 420 23.11 2.31 -1.28
N VAL A 421 22.25 1.31 -1.50
CA VAL A 421 21.64 0.51 -0.44
C VAL A 421 22.32 -0.84 -0.31
N TYR A 422 22.78 -1.16 0.89
CA TYR A 422 23.37 -2.43 1.27
C TYR A 422 22.36 -3.25 2.08
N PHE A 423 22.15 -4.50 1.71
CA PHE A 423 21.19 -5.39 2.37
C PHE A 423 21.91 -6.53 3.06
N PHE A 424 21.57 -6.77 4.33
CA PHE A 424 22.03 -7.92 5.10
C PHE A 424 20.83 -8.78 5.50
N THR A 425 20.63 -9.86 4.76
CA THR A 425 19.41 -10.66 4.80
C THR A 425 19.72 -12.13 5.07
N ASN A 426 18.72 -12.91 5.41
CA ASN A 426 18.86 -14.37 5.51
C ASN A 426 18.31 -15.10 4.27
N GLU A 427 18.55 -16.41 4.20
CA GLU A 427 18.15 -17.29 3.10
C GLU A 427 16.63 -17.36 2.88
N TYR A 428 15.82 -16.93 3.86
CA TYR A 428 14.37 -16.88 3.76
C TYR A 428 13.83 -15.51 3.34
N GLN A 429 14.68 -14.57 2.94
CA GLN A 429 14.25 -13.22 2.55
C GLN A 429 14.35 -13.01 1.02
N ASP A 430 13.47 -12.15 0.51
CA ASP A 430 13.24 -11.83 -0.89
C ASP A 430 13.24 -10.32 -1.09
N LEU A 431 14.21 -9.83 -1.85
CA LEU A 431 14.37 -8.40 -2.10
C LEU A 431 13.67 -7.94 -3.39
N SER A 432 12.98 -8.82 -4.12
CA SER A 432 12.21 -8.44 -5.32
C SER A 432 11.15 -7.37 -5.07
N PHE A 433 10.68 -7.24 -3.83
CA PHE A 433 9.82 -6.13 -3.41
C PHE A 433 10.52 -4.76 -3.53
N PHE A 434 11.76 -4.64 -3.05
CA PHE A 434 12.52 -3.40 -3.13
C PHE A 434 12.88 -3.05 -4.57
N GLU A 435 13.24 -4.06 -5.37
CA GLU A 435 13.47 -3.91 -6.81
C GLU A 435 12.23 -3.37 -7.53
N ALA A 436 11.06 -3.97 -7.29
CA ALA A 436 9.79 -3.51 -7.87
C ALA A 436 9.45 -2.07 -7.45
N PHE A 437 9.83 -1.68 -6.23
CA PHE A 437 9.64 -0.32 -5.75
C PHE A 437 10.60 0.70 -6.40
N GLY A 438 11.65 0.24 -7.09
CA GLY A 438 12.63 1.08 -7.79
C GLY A 438 13.95 1.28 -7.05
N ILE A 439 14.28 0.42 -6.08
CA ILE A 439 15.59 0.43 -5.41
C ILE A 439 16.53 -0.49 -6.17
N GLU A 440 17.73 0.01 -6.48
CA GLU A 440 18.73 -0.72 -7.26
C GLU A 440 19.25 -1.95 -6.49
N MET A 441 19.09 -3.14 -7.09
CA MET A 441 19.58 -4.40 -6.51
C MET A 441 20.92 -4.81 -7.13
N VAL A 442 22.03 -4.45 -6.48
CA VAL A 442 23.39 -4.83 -6.90
C VAL A 442 23.89 -6.00 -6.06
N SER A 443 24.34 -7.09 -6.69
CA SER A 443 24.76 -8.33 -6.01
C SER A 443 25.83 -8.12 -4.94
N GLU A 444 26.79 -7.24 -5.21
CA GLU A 444 27.93 -6.88 -4.36
C GLU A 444 27.49 -6.13 -3.10
N ARG A 445 26.25 -5.61 -3.08
CA ARG A 445 25.65 -4.90 -1.96
C ARG A 445 24.67 -5.78 -1.17
N ILE A 446 24.49 -7.05 -1.54
CA ILE A 446 23.56 -7.98 -0.90
C ILE A 446 24.33 -9.11 -0.21
N PHE A 447 24.27 -9.14 1.12
CA PHE A 447 24.97 -10.10 1.97
C PHE A 447 23.99 -11.07 2.61
N GLN A 448 24.14 -12.35 2.29
CA GLN A 448 23.39 -13.41 2.95
C GLN A 448 24.08 -13.84 4.25
N VAL A 449 23.31 -13.90 5.33
CA VAL A 449 23.73 -14.40 6.65
C VAL A 449 22.85 -15.56 7.07
N PRO A 450 23.35 -16.51 7.87
CA PRO A 450 22.55 -17.63 8.34
C PRO A 450 21.32 -17.16 9.14
N PHE A 451 20.15 -17.76 8.89
CA PHE A 451 18.95 -17.48 9.69
C PHE A 451 19.12 -17.82 11.18
N ARG A 452 19.92 -18.84 11.50
CA ARG A 452 20.27 -19.22 12.88
C ARG A 452 21.72 -18.90 13.19
N ASN A 453 21.94 -18.40 14.40
CA ASN A 453 23.24 -18.01 14.93
C ASN A 453 23.99 -17.05 14.00
N SER A 454 23.28 -16.07 13.44
CA SER A 454 23.84 -15.07 12.53
C SER A 454 25.05 -14.35 13.13
N TYR A 455 25.12 -14.24 14.46
CA TYR A 455 26.26 -13.71 15.18
C TYR A 455 27.62 -14.30 14.79
N LEU A 456 27.67 -15.54 14.30
CA LEU A 456 28.92 -16.17 13.85
C LEU A 456 29.59 -15.40 12.69
N GLU A 457 28.84 -14.58 11.95
CA GLU A 457 29.38 -13.74 10.88
C GLU A 457 29.88 -12.36 11.37
N TYR A 458 29.82 -12.06 12.68
CA TYR A 458 30.20 -10.75 13.20
C TYR A 458 31.62 -10.33 12.81
N ASP A 459 32.61 -11.22 13.00
CA ASP A 459 34.01 -10.90 12.71
C ASP A 459 34.28 -10.67 11.21
N ARG A 460 33.45 -11.26 10.34
CA ARG A 460 33.53 -11.02 8.89
C ARG A 460 33.06 -9.62 8.51
N PHE A 461 32.09 -9.06 9.23
CA PHE A 461 31.38 -7.85 8.83
C PHE A 461 31.72 -6.60 9.63
N LYS A 462 32.22 -6.72 10.86
CA LYS A 462 32.47 -5.57 11.75
C LYS A 462 33.40 -4.51 11.16
N ASP A 463 34.36 -4.92 10.34
CA ASP A 463 35.39 -4.05 9.74
C ASP A 463 35.04 -3.59 8.32
N MET A 464 33.84 -3.91 7.84
CA MET A 464 33.36 -3.48 6.53
C MET A 464 33.27 -1.96 6.43
N ARG A 465 33.64 -1.43 5.27
CA ARG A 465 33.56 -0.01 4.92
C ARG A 465 32.48 0.21 3.89
N PHE A 466 31.80 1.34 4.02
CA PHE A 466 30.74 1.75 3.11
C PHE A 466 31.10 3.10 2.48
N PRO A 467 30.66 3.37 1.24
CA PRO A 467 30.74 4.68 0.64
C PRO A 467 29.99 5.73 1.46
N ASP A 468 30.37 7.00 1.27
CA ASP A 468 29.68 8.11 1.93
C ASP A 468 28.20 8.15 1.54
N GLU A 469 27.35 8.49 2.51
CA GLU A 469 25.89 8.56 2.35
C GLU A 469 25.23 7.22 1.94
N ALA A 470 25.93 6.08 2.05
CA ALA A 470 25.30 4.78 1.87
C ALA A 470 24.22 4.52 2.94
N VAL A 471 23.29 3.62 2.62
CA VAL A 471 22.28 3.14 3.58
C VAL A 471 22.41 1.64 3.74
N VAL A 472 22.53 1.17 4.99
CA VAL A 472 22.61 -0.26 5.29
C VAL A 472 21.30 -0.72 5.94
N VAL A 473 20.61 -1.67 5.33
CA VAL A 473 19.37 -2.26 5.82
C VAL A 473 19.65 -3.66 6.36
N LEU A 474 19.36 -3.87 7.65
CA LEU A 474 19.70 -5.09 8.38
C LEU A 474 18.44 -5.83 8.82
N THR A 475 18.33 -7.11 8.42
CA THR A 475 17.23 -8.01 8.79
C THR A 475 17.73 -9.33 9.39
N CYS A 476 18.82 -9.25 10.16
CA CYS A 476 19.60 -10.37 10.68
C CYS A 476 19.57 -10.54 12.22
N GLY A 477 18.49 -10.11 12.88
CA GLY A 477 18.26 -10.33 14.32
C GLY A 477 19.26 -9.59 15.21
N MET A 478 19.83 -10.29 16.19
CA MET A 478 20.77 -9.70 17.17
C MET A 478 22.08 -9.21 16.52
N LEU A 479 22.54 -9.84 15.44
CA LEU A 479 23.70 -9.37 14.66
C LEU A 479 23.46 -7.94 14.15
N ALA A 480 22.24 -7.63 13.71
CA ALA A 480 21.89 -6.29 13.21
C ALA A 480 22.19 -5.22 14.27
N LYS A 481 21.83 -5.47 15.53
CA LYS A 481 21.92 -4.48 16.62
C LYS A 481 23.37 -4.13 16.94
N ILE A 482 24.24 -5.13 16.99
CA ILE A 482 25.66 -4.90 17.29
C ILE A 482 26.42 -4.29 16.11
N LEU A 483 26.12 -4.69 14.87
CA LEU A 483 26.72 -4.08 13.67
C LEU A 483 26.26 -2.62 13.49
N THR A 484 25.01 -2.33 13.85
CA THR A 484 24.45 -0.97 13.78
C THR A 484 25.26 0.02 14.61
N LYS A 485 25.62 -0.34 15.85
CA LYS A 485 26.53 0.46 16.68
C LYS A 485 27.91 0.60 16.04
N VAL A 486 28.54 -0.52 15.68
CA VAL A 486 29.93 -0.53 15.18
C VAL A 486 30.07 0.29 13.90
N TRP A 487 29.16 0.13 12.94
CA TRP A 487 29.28 0.84 11.68
C TRP A 487 28.94 2.32 11.80
N TYR A 488 27.92 2.68 12.58
CA TYR A 488 27.55 4.08 12.78
C TYR A 488 28.55 4.86 13.64
N GLU A 489 29.21 4.19 14.58
CA GLU A 489 30.32 4.76 15.36
C GLU A 489 31.50 5.12 14.46
N ASN A 490 31.81 4.26 13.48
CA ASN A 490 33.00 4.37 12.63
C ASN A 490 32.79 5.10 11.29
N HIS A 491 31.57 5.51 10.94
CA HIS A 491 31.24 6.19 9.69
C HIS A 491 30.23 7.31 9.92
N ASP A 492 30.70 8.56 9.89
CA ASP A 492 29.87 9.71 10.23
C ASP A 492 28.80 10.02 9.19
N SER A 493 28.97 9.60 7.93
CA SER A 493 28.04 9.84 6.82
C SER A 493 27.01 8.70 6.61
N LEU A 494 27.19 7.56 7.27
CA LEU A 494 26.44 6.32 7.02
C LEU A 494 25.07 6.32 7.71
N SER A 495 24.05 5.79 7.04
CA SER A 495 22.77 5.44 7.69
C SER A 495 22.65 3.94 7.87
N VAL A 496 22.24 3.48 9.06
CA VAL A 496 22.14 2.04 9.39
C VAL A 496 20.82 1.69 10.04
N LEU A 497 20.02 0.85 9.38
CA LEU A 497 18.62 0.59 9.72
C LEU A 497 18.42 -0.90 10.10
N ALA A 498 18.39 -1.20 11.39
CA ALA A 498 18.04 -2.54 11.89
C ALA A 498 16.51 -2.72 11.99
N LEU A 499 15.87 -2.83 10.83
CA LEU A 499 14.42 -2.96 10.68
C LEU A 499 13.90 -4.36 11.05
N GLY A 500 14.71 -5.40 10.90
CA GLY A 500 14.34 -6.75 11.36
C GLY A 500 12.96 -7.19 10.84
N SER A 501 12.09 -7.64 11.75
CA SER A 501 10.77 -8.16 11.39
C SER A 501 9.75 -7.10 10.93
N SER A 502 10.07 -5.80 10.93
CA SER A 502 9.23 -4.77 10.31
C SER A 502 9.00 -5.01 8.82
N LEU A 503 9.94 -5.71 8.18
CA LEU A 503 9.89 -6.00 6.75
C LEU A 503 9.31 -7.38 6.43
N ASP A 504 9.01 -8.21 7.44
CA ASP A 504 8.59 -9.61 7.25
C ASP A 504 7.36 -9.73 6.31
N ASP A 505 6.41 -8.79 6.42
CA ASP A 505 5.21 -8.74 5.57
C ASP A 505 5.53 -8.59 4.07
N HIS A 506 6.69 -8.03 3.73
CA HIS A 506 7.09 -7.73 2.36
C HIS A 506 8.13 -8.74 1.85
N ILE A 507 9.12 -9.11 2.66
CA ILE A 507 10.30 -9.83 2.18
C ILE A 507 10.38 -11.33 2.55
N GLN A 508 9.52 -11.85 3.43
CA GLN A 508 9.72 -13.19 4.00
C GLN A 508 9.25 -14.38 3.12
N LYS A 509 10.13 -15.06 2.38
CA LYS A 509 9.85 -16.20 1.45
C LYS A 509 9.02 -17.34 2.00
N LYS A 510 9.41 -17.84 3.16
CA LYS A 510 8.74 -18.94 3.85
C LYS A 510 8.27 -18.40 5.18
N ASN A 511 7.03 -18.69 5.56
CA ASN A 511 6.69 -18.69 6.99
C ASN A 511 7.67 -19.66 7.64
N ILE A 512 8.62 -19.14 8.40
CA ILE A 512 9.61 -19.95 9.12
C ILE A 512 8.80 -20.77 10.12
N SER A 513 8.40 -21.98 9.74
CA SER A 513 7.78 -23.01 10.59
C SER A 513 7.00 -22.46 11.79
N PHE A 514 6.02 -21.60 11.53
CA PHE A 514 4.91 -21.44 12.44
C PHE A 514 3.77 -22.20 11.77
N GLU A 515 3.33 -23.30 12.36
CA GLU A 515 1.97 -23.79 12.13
C GLU A 515 1.02 -22.72 12.67
N LEU A 516 0.79 -21.66 11.89
CA LEU A 516 -0.32 -20.75 12.12
C LEU A 516 -1.64 -21.39 11.64
N TYR A 517 -1.57 -22.48 10.86
CA TYR A 517 -2.72 -23.26 10.38
C TYR A 517 -2.34 -24.74 10.18
N PRO A 518 -3.26 -25.69 10.42
CA PRO A 518 -3.03 -27.12 10.16
C PRO A 518 -2.86 -27.41 8.67
N SER A 519 -1.98 -28.38 8.36
CA SER A 519 -1.53 -28.81 7.03
C SER A 519 -2.60 -29.46 6.13
N ASP A 520 -3.82 -29.61 6.62
CA ASP A 520 -4.76 -30.61 6.09
C ASP A 520 -5.86 -30.00 5.21
N LEU A 521 -5.71 -28.74 4.79
CA LEU A 521 -6.70 -28.04 3.96
C LEU A 521 -6.51 -28.35 2.46
N PRO A 522 -7.50 -28.94 1.76
CA PRO A 522 -7.35 -29.41 0.37
C PRO A 522 -7.20 -28.30 -0.69
N LEU A 523 -7.24 -27.02 -0.32
CA LEU A 523 -7.22 -25.87 -1.23
C LEU A 523 -5.90 -25.08 -1.19
N THR A 524 -4.90 -25.52 -0.42
CA THR A 524 -3.61 -24.81 -0.27
C THR A 524 -2.53 -25.27 -1.25
N ARG A 525 -2.78 -26.28 -2.10
CA ARG A 525 -1.76 -26.87 -2.98
C ARG A 525 -1.42 -26.04 -4.23
N ASN A 526 -2.31 -25.15 -4.67
CA ASN A 526 -2.10 -24.29 -5.85
C ASN A 526 -2.19 -22.78 -5.55
N LEU A 527 -2.29 -22.41 -4.27
CA LEU A 527 -2.22 -21.00 -3.85
C LEU A 527 -0.75 -20.69 -3.60
N HIS A 528 -0.14 -19.77 -4.36
CA HIS A 528 1.16 -19.23 -3.98
C HIS A 528 1.12 -18.82 -2.50
N HIS A 529 2.07 -19.31 -1.71
CA HIS A 529 2.20 -19.10 -0.26
C HIS A 529 2.39 -17.61 0.08
N SER A 530 1.38 -16.76 -0.08
CA SER A 530 1.47 -15.36 0.31
C SER A 530 1.34 -15.22 1.83
N ARG A 531 2.52 -15.16 2.43
CA ARG A 531 3.02 -14.20 3.42
C ARG A 531 1.96 -13.23 3.95
N SER A 532 1.52 -13.43 5.18
CA SER A 532 0.88 -12.38 5.97
C SER A 532 1.28 -12.64 7.42
N PHE A 533 2.17 -11.82 7.98
CA PHE A 533 2.32 -11.79 9.42
C PHE A 533 1.21 -10.89 9.98
N LEU A 534 0.49 -11.38 10.97
CA LEU A 534 -0.52 -10.61 11.70
C LEU A 534 0.14 -9.65 12.69
N PHE A 535 0.98 -8.73 12.22
CA PHE A 535 1.58 -7.71 13.09
C PHE A 535 0.55 -6.68 13.62
N GLY A 536 -0.67 -6.67 13.09
CA GLY A 536 -1.77 -5.80 13.55
C GLY A 536 -2.59 -6.32 14.74
N TYR A 537 -2.22 -7.44 15.37
CA TYR A 537 -3.02 -8.04 16.45
C TYR A 537 -2.76 -7.47 17.85
N LYS A 538 -1.91 -6.45 17.98
CA LYS A 538 -1.67 -5.80 19.28
C LYS A 538 -2.81 -4.80 19.59
N PRO A 539 -3.29 -4.74 20.84
CA PRO A 539 -4.16 -3.66 21.29
C PRO A 539 -3.58 -2.31 20.89
N THR A 540 -4.45 -1.35 20.57
CA THR A 540 -4.06 0.02 20.27
C THR A 540 -3.35 0.66 21.47
N CYS A 541 -2.00 0.59 21.52
CA CYS A 541 -1.16 1.32 22.49
C CYS A 541 -1.02 2.77 21.99
N LYS A 542 -1.53 3.76 22.74
CA LYS A 542 -1.41 5.21 22.43
C LYS A 542 0.03 5.71 22.36
N GLU A 543 0.95 4.93 22.90
CA GLU A 543 2.39 5.16 22.82
C GLU A 543 2.97 4.60 21.50
N CYS A 544 2.40 3.51 20.97
CA CYS A 544 2.86 2.85 19.74
C CYS A 544 2.27 3.46 18.46
N PHE A 545 1.13 4.14 18.58
CA PHE A 545 0.36 4.68 17.48
C PHE A 545 -0.15 6.07 17.84
N ASP A 546 0.07 7.04 16.95
CA ASP A 546 -0.61 8.33 17.02
C ASP A 546 -2.02 8.14 16.45
N PHE A 547 -3.03 8.49 17.24
CA PHE A 547 -4.42 8.53 16.80
C PHE A 547 -4.79 10.00 16.63
N ASP A 548 -5.40 10.36 15.50
CA ASP A 548 -6.13 11.63 15.41
C ASP A 548 -7.26 11.58 16.47
N ASP A 549 -7.26 12.56 17.38
CA ASP A 549 -8.25 12.69 18.47
C ASP A 549 -9.70 12.83 17.96
#